data_AF-A0A352C585-F1
#
_entry.id   AF-A0A352C585-F1
#
_cell.length_a   1.000
_cell.length_b   1.000
_cell.length_c   1.000
_cell.angle_alpha   90.00
_cell.angle_beta   90.00
_cell.angle_gamma   90.00
#
_symmetry.space_group_name_H-M   'P 1'
#
loop_
_entity.id
_entity.type
_entity.pdbx_description
1 polymer ?
#
loop_
_entity_poly.entity_id
_entity_poly.type
_entity_poly.pdbx_seq_one_letter_code
_entity_poly.pdbx_strand_id
1 'polypeptide(L)' 'MVEGTIYPLFLRLSKNNFVQYEWVEASGHPRKYYTLTEQGKEALEQYEKEWNALNNILYKIKANERY' A
#
# COMPACT_ATOMS: atom_id res chain seq x y z
N MET A 1 5.12 -0.40 -23.81
CA MET A 1 5.75 0.53 -22.85
C MET A 1 5.74 -0.14 -21.50
N VAL A 2 6.91 -0.52 -20.98
CA VAL A 2 7.04 -1.04 -19.60
C VAL A 2 7.27 0.19 -18.71
N GLU A 3 6.20 0.94 -18.47
CA GLU A 3 6.22 2.19 -17.70
C GLU A 3 5.50 2.02 -16.36
N GLY A 4 6.32 1.79 -15.32
CA GLY A 4 5.99 1.98 -13.91
C GLY A 4 5.53 0.72 -13.17
N THR A 5 6.28 0.29 -12.16
CA THR A 5 5.87 -0.68 -11.12
C THR A 5 4.57 -0.27 -10.39
N ILE A 6 4.24 1.02 -10.46
CA ILE A 6 3.10 1.66 -9.80
C ILE A 6 1.75 1.30 -10.46
N TYR A 7 1.65 1.30 -11.79
CA TYR A 7 0.36 1.00 -12.45
C TYR A 7 -0.10 -0.46 -12.24
N PRO A 8 0.75 -1.48 -12.43
CA PRO A 8 0.39 -2.85 -12.08
C PRO A 8 0.07 -3.01 -10.59
N LEU A 9 0.72 -2.24 -9.71
CA LEU A 9 0.40 -2.26 -8.28
C LEU A 9 -1.00 -1.72 -8.01
N PHE A 10 -1.35 -0.52 -8.50
CA PHE A 10 -2.70 0.03 -8.33
C PHE A 10 -3.77 -0.84 -8.97
N LEU A 11 -3.48 -1.47 -10.12
CA LEU A 11 -4.41 -2.42 -10.73
C LEU A 11 -4.65 -3.64 -9.83
N ARG A 12 -3.60 -4.21 -9.21
CA ARG A 12 -3.76 -5.32 -8.25
C ARG A 12 -4.52 -4.89 -7.00
N LEU A 13 -4.18 -3.73 -6.43
CA LEU A 13 -4.88 -3.20 -5.25
C LEU A 13 -6.37 -2.96 -5.55
N SER A 14 -6.69 -2.47 -6.75
CA SER A 14 -8.08 -2.28 -7.17
C SER A 14 -8.81 -3.60 -7.41
N LYS A 15 -8.14 -4.60 -8.01
CA LYS A 15 -8.69 -5.97 -8.15
C LYS A 15 -9.01 -6.63 -6.81
N ASN A 16 -8.25 -6.33 -5.77
CA ASN A 16 -8.48 -6.79 -4.41
C ASN A 16 -9.45 -5.89 -3.62
N ASN A 17 -10.07 -4.91 -4.27
CA ASN A 17 -10.99 -3.94 -3.66
C ASN A 17 -10.38 -3.12 -2.52
N PHE A 18 -9.05 -2.95 -2.47
CA PHE A 18 -8.38 -2.12 -1.48
C PHE A 18 -8.32 -0.64 -1.88
N VAL A 19 -8.37 -0.36 -3.18
CA VAL A 19 -8.45 1.01 -3.69
C VAL A 19 -9.53 1.12 -4.76
N GLN A 20 -10.22 2.26 -4.75
CA GLN A 20 -11.08 2.70 -5.84
C GLN A 20 -10.39 3.83 -6.60
N TYR A 21 -10.86 4.12 -7.82
CA TYR A 21 -10.36 5.27 -8.57
C TYR A 21 -11.48 6.09 -9.18
N GLU A 22 -11.20 7.37 -9.35
CA GLU A 22 -12.06 8.33 -10.04
C GLU A 22 -11.25 9.04 -11.13
N TRP A 23 -11.93 9.35 -12.23
CA TRP A 23 -11.36 10.21 -13.28
C TRP A 23 -11.56 11.66 -12.87
N VAL A 24 -10.46 12.37 -12.72
CA VAL A 24 -10.45 13.79 -12.43
C VAL A 24 -10.08 14.53 -13.70
N GLU A 25 -10.98 15.42 -14.13
CA GLU A 25 -10.70 16.34 -15.22
C GLU A 25 -9.53 17.24 -14.82
N ALA A 26 -8.50 17.24 -15.65
CA ALA A 26 -7.39 18.17 -15.56
C ALA A 26 -7.41 19.04 -16.81
N SER A 27 -6.67 20.15 -16.82
CA SER A 27 -6.50 21.02 -17.99
C SER A 27 -5.81 20.34 -19.20
N GLY A 28 -5.72 19.01 -19.22
CA GLY A 28 -5.08 18.14 -20.21
C GLY A 28 -5.63 16.71 -20.10
N HIS A 29 -4.77 15.69 -20.22
CA HIS A 29 -5.21 14.29 -20.11
C HIS A 29 -5.85 14.01 -18.75
N PRO A 30 -7.04 13.37 -18.70
CA PRO A 30 -7.71 13.05 -17.45
C PRO A 30 -6.83 12.15 -16.58
N ARG A 31 -6.87 12.35 -15.27
CA ARG A 31 -6.02 11.64 -14.31
C ARG A 31 -6.86 10.69 -13.47
N LYS A 32 -6.33 9.50 -13.18
CA LYS A 32 -6.91 8.61 -12.19
C LYS A 32 -6.38 8.96 -10.82
N TYR A 33 -7.28 9.28 -9.89
CA TYR A 33 -6.96 9.43 -8.47
C TYR A 33 -7.42 8.18 -7.75
N TYR A 34 -6.53 7.57 -6.98
CA TYR A 34 -6.81 6.35 -6.22
C TYR A 34 -7.00 6.68 -4.75
N THR A 35 -8.03 6.12 -4.15
CA THR A 35 -8.37 6.29 -2.73
C THR A 35 -8.59 4.93 -2.09
N LEU A 36 -8.17 4.76 -0.84
CA LEU A 36 -8.47 3.54 -0.08
C LEU A 36 -9.99 3.38 0.08
N THR A 37 -10.47 2.16 -0.15
CA THR A 37 -11.81 1.74 0.27
C THR A 37 -11.80 1.48 1.78
N GLU A 38 -12.98 1.27 2.39
CA GLU A 38 -13.04 0.82 3.79
C GLU A 38 -12.31 -0.51 4.02
N GLN A 39 -12.49 -1.48 3.11
CA GLN A 39 -11.75 -2.74 3.13
C GLN A 39 -10.23 -2.52 3.01
N GLY A 40 -9.80 -1.57 2.19
CA GLY A 40 -8.40 -1.19 2.05
C GLY A 40 -7.82 -0.60 3.33
N LYS A 41 -8.59 0.20 4.07
CA LYS A 41 -8.19 0.75 5.37
C LYS A 41 -8.05 -0.36 6.42
N GLU A 42 -9.02 -1.25 6.52
CA GLU A 42 -8.97 -2.40 7.43
C GLU A 42 -7.75 -3.30 7.15
N ALA A 43 -7.49 -3.59 5.88
CA ALA A 43 -6.32 -4.37 5.47
C ALA A 43 -5.01 -3.64 5.80
N LEU A 44 -4.95 -2.32 5.59
CA LEU A 44 -3.78 -1.51 5.93
C LEU A 44 -3.48 -1.56 7.44
N GLU A 45 -4.49 -1.38 8.30
CA GLU A 45 -4.32 -1.46 9.74
C GLU A 45 -3.78 -2.83 10.19
N GLN A 46 -4.25 -3.91 9.56
CA GLN A 46 -3.76 -5.25 9.85
C GLN A 46 -2.29 -5.42 9.43
N TYR A 47 -1.93 -4.96 8.23
CA TYR A 47 -0.55 -5.00 7.75
C TYR A 47 0.39 -4.15 8.62
N GLU A 48 -0.05 -2.99 9.10
CA GLU A 48 0.74 -2.18 10.03
C GLU A 48 1.00 -2.91 11.35
N LYS A 49 0.00 -3.61 11.90
CA LYS A 49 0.18 -4.44 13.10
C LYS A 49 1.21 -5.55 12.88
N GLU A 50 1.10 -6.27 11.77
CA GLU A 50 2.04 -7.35 11.40
C GLU A 50 3.46 -6.82 11.18
N TRP A 51 3.59 -5.71 10.47
CA TRP A 51 4.85 -5.03 10.24
C TRP A 51 5.53 -4.61 11.54
N ASN A 52 4.76 -4.02 12.47
CA ASN A 52 5.26 -3.63 13.77
C ASN A 52 5.69 -4.84 14.61
N ALA A 53 4.95 -5.95 14.55
CA ALA A 53 5.34 -7.19 15.22
C ALA A 53 6.67 -7.74 14.68
N LEU A 54 6.85 -7.77 13.35
CA LEU A 54 8.11 -8.18 12.71
C LEU A 54 9.28 -7.26 13.10
N ASN A 55 9.07 -5.95 13.07
CA ASN A 55 10.10 -4.99 13.49
C ASN A 55 10.50 -5.18 14.95
N ASN A 56 9.54 -5.42 15.83
CA ASN A 56 9.82 -5.69 17.25
C ASN A 56 10.68 -6.94 17.43
N ILE A 57 10.46 -7.99 16.64
CA ILE A 57 11.30 -9.19 16.65
C ILE A 57 12.72 -8.84 16.17
N LEU A 58 12.85 -8.12 15.07
CA LEU A 58 14.16 -7.68 14.56
C LEU A 58 14.93 -6.82 15.56
N TYR A 59 14.24 -5.91 16.26
CA TYR A 59 14.86 -5.11 17.33
C TYR A 59 15.36 -5.97 18.49
N LYS A 60 14.60 -6.99 18.91
CA LYS A 60 15.03 -7.91 19.96
C LYS A 60 16.27 -8.72 19.54
N ILE A 61 16.31 -9.19 18.29
CA ILE A 61 17.47 -9.93 17.76
C ILE A 61 18.71 -9.02 17.77
N LYS A 62 18.62 -7.81 17.21
CA LYS A 62 19.73 -6.84 17.20
C LYS A 62 20.18 -6.42 18.60
N ALA A 63 19.28 -6.37 19.57
CA ALA A 63 19.62 -6.04 20.96
C ALA A 63 20.38 -7.18 21.66
N ASN A 64 20.10 -8.44 21.31
CA ASN A 64 20.78 -9.61 21.87
C ASN A 64 22.18 -9.86 21.27
N GLU A 65 22.50 -9.29 20.11
CA GLU A 65 23.83 -9.37 19.48
C GLU A 65 24.88 -8.39 20.08
N ARG A 66 24.53 -7.65 21.15
CA ARG A 66 25.41 -6.66 21.81
C ARG A 66 26.22 -7.19 23.01
N TYR A 67 26.51 -8.50 23.06
CA TYR A 67 27.41 -9.08 24.06
C TYR A 67 28.65 -9.67 23.40
#